data_AF-A0A2X2T0E7-F1
#
_entry.id   AF-A0A2X2T0E7-F1
#
_cell.length_a   1.000
_cell.length_b   1.000
_cell.length_c   1.000
_cell.angle_alpha   90.00
_cell.angle_beta   90.00
_cell.angle_gamma   90.00
#
_symmetry.space_group_name_H-M   'P 1'
#
loop_
_entity.id
_entity.type
_entity.pdbx_description
1 polymer ?
#
loop_
_entity_poly.entity_id
_entity_poly.type
_entity_poly.pdbx_seq_one_letter_code
_entity_poly.pdbx_strand_id
1 'polypeptide(L)'
;MRWGNGQLPTDWVSLAADGSMKPAPDKPPRFSYDAIRVPLYLAWYNPASPELAPFKTFWSRYPRMQTPAWVNVVNNEPAPYMMQGGLLAVRDLTLGDNGQPLSLTPQDDYYSASLKMLVIMAKQ
;
A
#
# COMPACT_ATOMS: atom_id res chain seq x y z
N MET A 1 6.93 -13.43 0.90
CA MET A 1 7.42 -12.06 0.59
C MET A 1 6.95 -11.06 1.64
N ARG A 2 7.14 -11.34 2.93
CA ARG A 2 6.61 -10.51 4.02
C ARG A 2 7.68 -10.41 5.10
N TRP A 3 7.94 -9.19 5.56
CA TRP A 3 8.98 -8.91 6.55
C TRP A 3 8.49 -7.92 7.60
N GLY A 4 9.23 -7.84 8.70
CA GLY A 4 8.98 -6.91 9.79
C GLY A 4 7.70 -7.18 10.58
N ASN A 5 7.42 -6.28 11.53
CA ASN A 5 6.25 -6.36 12.42
C ASN A 5 4.92 -6.10 11.68
N GLY A 6 5.00 -5.49 10.50
CA GLY A 6 3.85 -5.25 9.62
C GLY A 6 3.51 -6.45 8.73
N GLN A 7 4.42 -7.43 8.57
CA GLN A 7 4.28 -8.52 7.61
C GLN A 7 3.97 -8.01 6.19
N LEU A 8 4.63 -6.92 5.79
CA LEU A 8 4.43 -6.25 4.50
C LEU A 8 5.49 -6.67 3.48
N PRO A 9 5.17 -6.64 2.17
CA PRO A 9 6.18 -6.71 1.12
C PRO A 9 6.98 -5.41 1.04
N THR A 10 8.10 -5.44 0.33
CA THR A 10 8.84 -4.24 -0.09
C THR A 10 8.56 -3.91 -1.55
N ASP A 11 8.88 -2.68 -1.96
CA ASP A 11 8.80 -2.25 -3.37
C ASP A 11 9.61 -3.16 -4.29
N TRP A 12 10.78 -3.58 -3.80
CA TRP A 12 11.70 -4.44 -4.54
C TRP A 12 12.14 -5.62 -3.67
N VAL A 13 12.06 -6.82 -4.25
CA VAL A 13 12.38 -8.10 -3.60
C VAL A 13 13.37 -8.85 -4.48
N SER A 14 14.46 -9.34 -3.89
CA SER A 14 15.35 -10.30 -4.53
C SER A 14 14.86 -11.72 -4.25
N LEU A 15 14.79 -12.54 -5.30
CA LEU A 15 14.54 -13.98 -5.25
C LEU A 15 15.84 -14.71 -5.60
N ALA A 16 16.34 -15.53 -4.69
CA ALA A 16 17.51 -16.38 -4.93
C ALA A 16 17.10 -17.71 -5.60
N ALA A 17 18.08 -18.41 -6.18
CA ALA A 17 17.87 -19.67 -6.88
C ALA A 17 17.34 -20.80 -5.97
N ASP A 18 17.60 -20.71 -4.66
CA ASP A 18 17.08 -21.63 -3.64
C ASP A 18 15.64 -21.31 -3.19
N GLY A 19 15.00 -20.31 -3.80
CA GLY A 19 13.65 -19.87 -3.48
C GLY A 19 13.57 -18.88 -2.30
N SER A 20 14.69 -18.58 -1.64
CA SER A 20 14.71 -17.60 -0.57
C SER A 20 14.46 -16.18 -1.09
N MET A 21 13.72 -15.38 -0.31
CA MET A 21 13.36 -14.02 -0.68
C MET A 21 13.75 -13.03 0.39
N LYS A 22 14.27 -11.89 -0.03
CA LYS A 22 14.67 -10.77 0.85
C LYS A 22 14.41 -9.42 0.19
N PRO A 23 14.29 -8.32 0.95
CA PRO A 23 14.34 -6.99 0.37
C PRO A 23 15.57 -6.83 -0.54
N ALA A 24 15.39 -6.19 -1.69
CA ALA A 24 16.47 -6.00 -2.64
C ALA A 24 17.59 -5.13 -2.01
N PRO A 25 18.87 -5.54 -2.11
CA PRO A 25 19.96 -4.87 -1.38
C PRO A 25 20.32 -3.49 -1.90
N ASP A 26 19.97 -3.18 -3.16
CA ASP A 26 20.26 -1.92 -3.85
C ASP A 26 19.09 -0.91 -3.77
N LYS A 27 18.05 -1.23 -3.01
CA LYS A 27 16.85 -0.39 -2.84
C LYS A 27 16.54 -0.20 -1.36
N PRO A 28 15.93 0.95 -0.97
CA PRO A 28 15.40 1.10 0.37
C PRO A 28 14.39 -0.03 0.68
N PRO A 29 14.49 -0.73 1.82
CA PRO A 29 13.60 -1.84 2.15
C PRO A 29 12.26 -1.32 2.68
N ARG A 30 11.50 -0.64 1.83
CA ARG A 30 10.26 0.05 2.18
C ARG A 30 9.04 -0.61 1.54
N PHE A 31 7.93 -0.57 2.24
CA PHE A 31 6.60 -0.64 1.63
C PHE A 31 6.21 0.80 1.25
N SER A 32 6.30 1.16 -0.03
CA SER A 32 6.04 2.53 -0.51
C SER A 32 5.28 2.58 -1.83
N TYR A 33 5.72 3.38 -2.80
CA TYR A 33 5.03 3.76 -4.02
C TYR A 33 4.94 2.63 -5.07
N ASP A 34 5.70 1.55 -4.93
CA ASP A 34 5.49 0.36 -5.77
C ASP A 34 4.59 -0.64 -5.06
N ALA A 35 4.94 -0.98 -3.83
CA ALA A 35 4.26 -2.02 -3.07
C ALA A 35 2.81 -1.66 -2.71
N ILE A 36 2.46 -0.38 -2.61
CA ILE A 36 1.07 0.04 -2.34
C ILE A 36 0.08 -0.40 -3.43
N ARG A 37 0.55 -0.66 -4.66
CA ARG A 37 -0.31 -1.18 -5.73
C ARG A 37 -0.68 -2.65 -5.55
N VAL A 38 0.06 -3.41 -4.73
CA VAL A 38 -0.23 -4.81 -4.44
C VAL A 38 -1.62 -4.99 -3.81
N PRO A 39 -1.97 -4.35 -2.68
CA PRO A 39 -3.31 -4.47 -2.11
C PRO A 39 -4.41 -3.91 -3.02
N LEU A 40 -4.13 -2.88 -3.84
CA LEU A 40 -5.04 -2.41 -4.88
C LEU A 40 -5.38 -3.53 -5.87
N TYR A 41 -4.38 -4.19 -6.46
CA TYR A 41 -4.63 -5.26 -7.44
C TYR A 41 -5.27 -6.49 -6.82
N LEU A 42 -4.91 -6.84 -5.58
CA LEU A 42 -5.57 -7.92 -4.84
C LEU A 42 -7.05 -7.63 -4.60
N ALA A 43 -7.38 -6.41 -4.15
CA ALA A 43 -8.75 -6.01 -3.90
C ALA A 43 -9.58 -5.91 -5.18
N TRP A 44 -8.97 -5.46 -6.29
CA TRP A 44 -9.60 -5.42 -7.59
C TRP A 44 -9.93 -6.83 -8.11
N TYR A 45 -9.01 -7.79 -7.96
CA TYR A 45 -9.27 -9.17 -8.38
C TYR A 45 -10.30 -9.87 -7.47
N ASN A 46 -10.14 -9.77 -6.16
CA ASN A 46 -11.05 -10.36 -5.18
C ASN A 46 -10.99 -9.58 -3.85
N PRO A 47 -12.01 -8.76 -3.52
CA PRO A 47 -12.02 -7.97 -2.29
C PRO A 47 -12.08 -8.81 -1.00
N ALA A 48 -12.46 -10.09 -1.11
CA ALA A 48 -12.45 -11.06 -0.02
C ALA A 48 -11.16 -11.89 0.06
N SER A 49 -10.14 -11.58 -0.76
CA SER A 49 -8.87 -12.32 -0.77
C SER A 49 -8.22 -12.34 0.63
N PRO A 50 -7.84 -13.52 1.16
CA PRO A 50 -7.13 -13.60 2.43
C PRO A 50 -5.75 -12.92 2.37
N GLU A 51 -5.17 -12.74 1.18
CA GLU A 51 -3.89 -12.06 0.99
C GLU A 51 -3.94 -10.57 1.30
N LEU A 52 -5.13 -9.99 1.45
CA LEU A 52 -5.32 -8.62 1.92
C LEU A 52 -5.08 -8.46 3.43
N ALA A 53 -5.10 -9.56 4.20
CA ALA A 53 -5.05 -9.52 5.66
C ALA A 53 -3.88 -8.73 6.25
N PRO A 54 -2.62 -8.88 5.79
CA PRO A 54 -1.51 -8.11 6.38
C PRO A 54 -1.67 -6.60 6.18
N PHE A 55 -2.14 -6.16 5.00
CA PHE A 55 -2.36 -4.75 4.71
C PHE A 55 -3.48 -4.18 5.58
N LYS A 56 -4.58 -4.93 5.72
CA LYS A 56 -5.69 -4.58 6.62
C LYS A 56 -5.19 -4.45 8.06
N THR A 57 -4.52 -5.48 8.58
CA THR A 57 -3.98 -5.51 9.94
C THR A 57 -2.97 -4.37 10.19
N PHE A 58 -2.13 -4.04 9.21
CA PHE A 58 -1.16 -2.95 9.34
C PHE A 58 -1.87 -1.59 9.38
N TRP A 59 -2.74 -1.29 8.41
CA TRP A 59 -3.39 0.01 8.32
C TRP A 59 -4.47 0.25 9.38
N SER A 60 -5.09 -0.80 9.93
CA SER A 60 -6.03 -0.67 11.06
C SER A 60 -5.38 -0.16 12.36
N ARG A 61 -4.04 -0.11 12.44
CA ARG A 61 -3.30 0.44 13.60
C ARG A 61 -3.25 1.97 13.61
N TYR A 62 -3.63 2.62 12.50
CA TYR A 62 -3.52 4.06 12.34
C TYR A 62 -4.89 4.70 12.15
N PRO A 63 -5.14 5.88 12.76
CA PRO A 63 -6.20 6.76 12.29
C PRO A 63 -6.01 7.06 10.79
N ARG A 64 -7.11 7.17 10.03
CA ARG A 64 -7.06 7.35 8.57
C ARG A 64 -6.07 8.43 8.12
N MET A 65 -6.15 9.63 8.70
CA MET A 65 -5.32 10.79 8.35
C MET A 65 -3.90 10.75 8.96
N GLN A 66 -3.59 9.74 9.77
CA GLN A 66 -2.28 9.54 10.41
C GLN A 66 -1.61 8.25 9.92
N THR A 67 -2.06 7.69 8.80
CA THR A 67 -1.40 6.53 8.19
C THR A 67 -0.14 7.01 7.46
N PRO A 68 1.07 6.51 7.78
CA PRO A 68 2.31 6.97 7.14
C PRO A 68 2.35 6.59 5.66
N ALA A 69 2.92 7.45 4.82
CA ALA A 69 2.96 7.23 3.36
C ALA A 69 3.81 6.02 2.94
N TRP A 70 4.80 5.66 3.75
CA TRP A 70 5.62 4.46 3.61
C TRP A 70 6.14 4.01 4.97
N VAL A 71 6.61 2.77 5.06
CA VAL A 71 7.32 2.24 6.23
C VAL A 71 8.53 1.43 5.79
N ASN A 72 9.66 1.60 6.47
CA ASN A 72 10.80 0.70 6.33
C ASN A 72 10.49 -0.60 7.08
N VAL A 73 10.46 -1.72 6.36
CA VAL A 73 10.01 -3.01 6.93
C VAL A 73 11.07 -3.68 7.81
N VAL A 74 12.31 -3.20 7.78
CA VAL A 74 13.42 -3.79 8.57
C VAL A 74 13.49 -3.17 9.97
N ASN A 75 13.42 -1.84 10.06
CA ASN A 75 13.54 -1.10 11.33
C ASN A 75 12.23 -0.48 11.82
N ASN A 76 11.11 -0.63 11.09
CA ASN A 76 9.79 -0.04 11.36
C ASN A 76 9.75 1.49 11.34
N GLU A 77 10.75 2.16 10.77
CA GLU A 77 10.76 3.61 10.61
C GLU A 77 9.65 4.06 9.64
N PRO A 78 8.68 4.89 10.07
CA PRO A 78 7.64 5.40 9.19
C PRO A 78 8.12 6.63 8.41
N ALA A 79 7.41 6.95 7.33
CA ALA A 79 7.54 8.23 6.65
C ALA A 79 7.31 9.41 7.62
N PRO A 80 8.06 10.52 7.49
CA PRO A 80 7.81 11.74 8.26
C PRO A 80 6.57 12.51 7.79
N TYR A 81 5.78 11.93 6.88
CA TYR A 81 4.55 12.49 6.32
C TYR A 81 3.51 11.38 6.08
N MET A 82 2.24 11.79 6.05
CA MET A 82 1.10 10.86 5.98
C MET A 82 0.65 10.60 4.55
N MET A 83 -0.07 9.51 4.36
CA MET A 83 -0.80 9.23 3.12
C MET A 83 -1.76 10.37 2.81
N GLN A 84 -1.83 10.73 1.53
CA GLN A 84 -2.80 11.66 0.98
C GLN A 84 -3.28 11.16 -0.39
N GLY A 85 -4.36 11.76 -0.90
CA GLY A 85 -4.84 11.53 -2.27
C GLY A 85 -4.97 10.05 -2.64
N GLY A 86 -4.29 9.63 -3.70
CA GLY A 86 -4.31 8.26 -4.21
C GLY A 86 -3.82 7.19 -3.24
N LEU A 87 -2.88 7.51 -2.34
CA LEU A 87 -2.44 6.55 -1.32
C LEU A 87 -3.58 6.25 -0.33
N LEU A 88 -4.28 7.30 0.13
CA LEU A 88 -5.46 7.13 0.97
C LEU A 88 -6.58 6.38 0.25
N ALA A 89 -6.77 6.63 -1.04
CA ALA A 89 -7.76 5.92 -1.84
C ALA A 89 -7.52 4.39 -1.84
N VAL A 90 -6.27 3.96 -1.98
CA VAL A 90 -5.90 2.54 -1.94
C VAL A 90 -6.09 1.95 -0.54
N ARG A 91 -5.72 2.69 0.51
CA ARG A 91 -5.95 2.28 1.91
C ARG A 91 -7.44 2.10 2.19
N ASP A 92 -8.27 3.05 1.77
CA ASP A 92 -9.71 3.02 1.96
C ASP A 92 -10.36 1.86 1.19
N LEU A 93 -9.97 1.64 -0.08
CA LEU A 93 -10.38 0.46 -0.86
C LEU A 93 -10.05 -0.85 -0.13
N THR A 94 -8.82 -0.95 0.38
CA THR A 94 -8.33 -2.19 1.02
C THR A 94 -9.03 -2.49 2.34
N LEU A 95 -9.37 -1.45 3.12
CA LEU A 95 -10.09 -1.59 4.39
C LEU A 95 -11.61 -1.73 4.20
N GLY A 96 -12.13 -1.55 2.98
CA GLY A 96 -13.57 -1.49 2.73
C GLY A 96 -14.22 -0.20 3.23
N ASP A 97 -13.43 0.87 3.42
CA ASP A 97 -13.90 2.19 3.84
C ASP A 97 -14.43 2.94 2.62
N ASN A 98 -15.76 3.04 2.50
CA ASN A 98 -16.44 3.66 1.36
C ASN A 98 -16.95 5.08 1.66
N GLY A 99 -16.51 5.70 2.75
CA GLY A 99 -17.17 6.90 3.29
C GLY A 99 -16.94 8.21 2.54
N GLN A 100 -15.98 8.28 1.59
CA GLN A 100 -15.66 9.53 0.88
C GLN A 100 -15.72 9.35 -0.64
N PRO A 101 -16.51 10.17 -1.36
CA PRO A 101 -16.49 10.21 -2.82
C PRO A 101 -15.08 10.48 -3.32
N LEU A 102 -14.59 9.64 -4.25
CA LEU A 102 -13.29 9.84 -4.85
C LEU A 102 -13.41 10.79 -6.05
N SER A 103 -12.72 11.93 -5.98
CA SER A 103 -12.63 12.90 -7.09
C SER A 103 -11.18 13.30 -7.35
N LEU A 104 -10.91 13.63 -8.61
CA LEU A 104 -9.64 14.23 -9.02
C LEU A 104 -9.68 15.73 -8.72
N THR A 105 -8.62 16.26 -8.11
CA THR A 105 -8.49 17.69 -7.83
C THR A 105 -7.18 18.24 -8.41
N PRO A 106 -7.04 19.56 -8.61
CA PRO A 106 -5.80 20.16 -9.08
C PRO A 106 -4.58 19.94 -8.16
N GLN A 107 -4.79 19.47 -6.92
CA GLN A 107 -3.72 19.15 -5.98
C GLN A 107 -3.18 17.73 -6.14
N ASP A 108 -3.87 16.88 -6.91
CA ASP A 108 -3.36 15.55 -7.23
C ASP A 108 -2.22 15.68 -8.25
N ASP A 109 -1.03 15.26 -7.85
CA ASP A 109 0.01 14.98 -8.83
C ASP A 109 -0.39 13.79 -9.74
N TYR A 110 0.38 13.57 -10.79
CA TYR A 110 0.15 12.48 -11.74
C TYR A 110 -0.02 11.12 -11.05
N TYR A 111 0.79 10.84 -10.02
CA TYR A 111 0.80 9.54 -9.35
C TYR A 111 -0.46 9.35 -8.49
N SER A 112 -0.81 10.37 -7.69
CA SER A 112 -2.03 10.42 -6.89
C SER A 112 -3.28 10.30 -7.76
N ALA A 113 -3.37 11.09 -8.84
CA ALA A 113 -4.48 11.06 -9.78
C ALA A 113 -4.64 9.67 -10.42
N SER A 114 -3.53 9.07 -10.86
CA SER A 114 -3.53 7.73 -11.46
C SER A 114 -4.03 6.67 -10.48
N LEU A 115 -3.55 6.67 -9.23
CA LEU A 115 -4.03 5.74 -8.20
C LEU A 115 -5.52 5.93 -7.90
N LYS A 116 -6.00 7.18 -7.83
CA LYS A 116 -7.43 7.45 -7.65
C LYS A 116 -8.26 6.86 -8.78
N MET A 117 -7.85 7.05 -10.03
CA MET A 117 -8.52 6.48 -11.19
C MET A 117 -8.55 4.95 -11.15
N LEU A 118 -7.43 4.32 -10.79
CA LEU A 118 -7.37 2.86 -10.65
C LEU A 118 -8.28 2.35 -9.52
N VAL A 119 -8.37 3.05 -8.39
CA VAL A 119 -9.30 2.71 -7.30
C VAL A 119 -10.75 2.85 -7.76
N ILE A 120 -11.09 3.87 -8.55
CA ILE A 120 -12.43 4.04 -9.13
C ILE A 120 -12.76 2.84 -10.04
N MET A 121 -11.82 2.43 -10.90
CA MET A 121 -12.01 1.26 -11.77
C MET A 121 -12.15 -0.05 -10.98
N ALA A 122 -11.43 -0.20 -9.87
CA ALA A 122 -11.48 -1.39 -9.03
C ALA A 122 -12.81 -1.59 -8.28
N LYS A 123 -13.65 -0.56 -8.20
CA LYS A 123 -14.97 -0.60 -7.53
C LYS A 123 -16.14 -0.85 -8.49
N GLN A 124 -15.88 -0.94 -9.80
CA GLN A 124 -16.90 -1.25 -10.81
C GLN A 124 -17.13 -2.75 -10.88
#